data_AF-A0AAN5D4M3-F1
#
_entry.id   AF-A0AAN5D4M3-F1
#
_cell.length_a   1.000
_cell.length_b   1.000
_cell.length_c   1.000
_cell.angle_alpha   90.00
_cell.angle_beta   90.00
_cell.angle_gamma   90.00
#
_symmetry.space_group_name_H-M   'P 1'
#
loop_
_entity.id
_entity.type
_entity.pdbx_description
1 polymer ?
#
loop_
_entity_poly.entity_id
_entity_poly.type
_entity_poly.pdbx_seq_one_letter_code
_entity_poly.pdbx_strand_id
1 'polypeptide(L)'
;KLGTYSIVFGVIAEVLYIPCIIGLYRDMRTSCFKIMFWLGLLDMVAIFANAIMFGITLLRGDVHCSEPTMSFIVGLTGYGKITSFC
;
A
#
# COMPACT_ATOMS: atom_id res chain seq x y z
N LYS A 1 18.87 12.23 -6.01
CA LYS A 1 18.61 11.59 -4.69
C LYS A 1 17.12 11.27 -4.55
N LEU A 2 16.50 10.55 -5.50
CA LEU A 2 15.05 10.28 -5.45
C LEU A 2 14.67 9.13 -4.50
N GLY A 3 15.57 8.15 -4.33
CA GLY A 3 15.29 6.97 -3.51
C GLY A 3 15.01 7.25 -2.03
N THR A 4 15.69 8.24 -1.44
CA THR A 4 15.49 8.61 -0.03
C THR A 4 14.07 9.15 0.19
N TYR A 5 13.54 9.92 -0.76
CA TYR A 5 12.19 10.47 -0.66
C TYR A 5 11.12 9.36 -0.72
N SER A 6 11.30 8.33 -1.56
CA SER A 6 10.38 7.18 -1.61
C SER A 6 10.36 6.38 -0.30
N ILE A 7 11.54 6.13 0.30
CA ILE A 7 11.61 5.39 1.58
C ILE A 7 11.00 6.22 2.72
N VAL A 8 11.33 7.51 2.80
CA VAL A 8 10.75 8.41 3.82
C VAL A 8 9.24 8.49 3.68
N PHE A 9 8.72 8.63 2.45
CA PHE A 9 7.28 8.67 2.22
C PHE A 9 6.58 7.35 2.59
N GLY A 10 7.17 6.20 2.22
CA GLY A 10 6.65 4.88 2.59
C GLY A 10 6.56 4.67 4.11
N VAL A 11 7.61 5.04 4.84
CA VAL A 11 7.64 4.94 6.31
C VAL A 11 6.61 5.88 6.95
N ILE A 12 6.47 7.11 6.46
CA ILE A 12 5.47 8.06 6.98
C ILE A 12 4.05 7.51 6.74
N ALA A 13 3.79 7.00 5.55
CA ALA A 13 2.49 6.40 5.22
C ALA A 13 2.20 5.18 6.11
N GLU A 14 3.20 4.34 6.38
CA GLU A 14 3.04 3.19 7.28
C GLU A 14 2.60 3.60 8.70
N VAL A 15 3.26 4.62 9.24
CA VAL A 15 2.96 5.14 10.59
C VAL A 15 1.58 5.76 10.66
N LEU A 16 1.11 6.43 9.60
CA LEU A 16 -0.17 7.13 9.56
C LEU A 16 -1.36 6.17 9.40
N TYR A 17 -1.14 5.01 8.80
CA TYR A 17 -2.17 3.99 8.63
C TYR A 17 -2.49 3.21 9.91
N ILE A 18 -1.53 3.02 10.81
CA ILE A 18 -1.73 2.35 12.10
C ILE A 18 -2.85 3.00 12.94
N PRO A 19 -2.82 4.32 13.24
CA PRO A 19 -3.90 4.97 14.00
C PRO A 19 -5.22 5.01 13.22
N CYS A 20 -5.15 5.07 11.88
CA CYS A 20 -6.33 5.08 11.02
C CYS A 20 -7.11 3.76 11.13
N ILE A 21 -6.41 2.62 11.09
CA ILE A 21 -7.00 1.28 11.26
C ILE A 21 -7.55 1.09 12.67
N ILE A 22 -6.84 1.58 13.71
CA ILE A 22 -7.31 1.50 15.10
C ILE A 22 -8.61 2.29 15.29
N GLY A 23 -8.71 3.49 14.71
CA GLY A 23 -9.94 4.28 14.71
C GLY A 23 -11.09 3.57 13.98
N LEU A 24 -10.79 2.98 12.82
CA LEU A 24 -11.77 2.26 12.01
C LEU A 24 -12.31 1.00 12.70
N TYR A 25 -11.46 0.31 13.45
CA TYR A 25 -11.84 -0.90 14.19
C TYR A 25 -12.93 -0.62 15.24
N ARG A 26 -12.98 0.62 15.76
CA ARG A 26 -13.95 1.02 16.78
C ARG A 26 -15.36 1.27 16.23
N ASP A 27 -15.47 1.58 14.94
CA ASP A 27 -16.73 1.91 14.25
C ASP A 27 -17.19 0.86 13.23
N MET A 28 -16.74 -0.39 13.35
CA MET A 28 -17.12 -1.51 12.45
C MET A 28 -18.60 -1.97 12.55
N ARG A 29 -19.52 -1.12 12.98
CA ARG A 29 -20.95 -1.47 13.08
C ARG A 29 -21.67 -1.53 11.73
N THR A 30 -21.12 -0.91 10.69
CA THR A 30 -21.78 -0.78 9.37
C THR A 30 -20.97 -1.50 8.28
N SER A 31 -21.65 -2.14 7.33
CA SER A 31 -21.02 -2.91 6.24
C SER A 31 -19.99 -2.12 5.42
N CYS A 32 -20.16 -0.80 5.27
CA CYS A 32 -19.20 0.09 4.61
C CYS A 32 -17.85 0.19 5.32
N PHE A 33 -17.83 0.21 6.66
CA PHE A 33 -16.57 0.29 7.42
C PHE A 33 -15.72 -0.97 7.26
N LYS A 34 -16.39 -2.11 7.04
CA LYS A 34 -15.72 -3.39 6.79
C LYS A 34 -14.92 -3.37 5.48
N ILE A 35 -15.48 -2.79 4.41
CA ILE A 35 -14.80 -2.67 3.12
C ILE A 35 -13.62 -1.68 3.22
N MET A 36 -13.82 -0.54 3.89
CA MET A 36 -12.75 0.44 4.12
C MET A 36 -11.57 -0.16 4.91
N PHE A 37 -11.85 -1.05 5.87
CA PHE A 37 -10.81 -1.75 6.63
C PHE A 37 -9.97 -2.68 5.76
N TRP A 38 -10.63 -3.49 4.92
CA TRP A 38 -9.95 -4.38 3.98
C TRP A 38 -9.12 -3.61 2.95
N LEU A 39 -9.65 -2.48 2.47
CA LEU A 39 -8.93 -1.60 1.57
C LEU A 39 -7.66 -1.04 2.22
N GLY A 40 -7.76 -0.60 3.48
CA GLY A 40 -6.60 -0.06 4.21
C GLY A 40 -5.54 -1.11 4.54
N LEU A 41 -5.95 -2.34 4.83
CA LEU A 41 -5.01 -3.46 5.02
C LEU A 41 -4.27 -3.79 3.73
N LEU A 42 -4.95 -3.75 2.58
CA LEU A 42 -4.33 -4.01 1.27
C LEU A 42 -3.32 -2.91 0.91
N ASP A 43 -3.62 -1.65 1.25
CA ASP A 43 -2.72 -0.52 1.03
C ASP A 43 -1.42 -0.66 1.85
N MET A 44 -1.52 -1.06 3.12
CA MET A 44 -0.35 -1.37 3.96
C MET A 44 0.58 -2.40 3.30
N VAL A 45 0.01 -3.49 2.79
CA VAL A 45 0.78 -4.56 2.13
C VAL A 45 1.41 -4.05 0.83
N ALA A 46 0.69 -3.22 0.06
CA ALA A 46 1.21 -2.63 -1.16
C ALA A 46 2.36 -1.64 -0.89
N ILE A 47 2.24 -0.79 0.12
CA ILE A 47 3.30 0.14 0.53
C ILE A 47 4.53 -0.64 1.00
N PHE A 48 4.36 -1.69 1.80
CA PHE A 48 5.46 -2.52 2.29
C PHE A 48 6.20 -3.22 1.13
N ALA A 49 5.45 -3.82 0.19
CA ALA A 49 6.02 -4.44 -1.00
C ALA A 49 6.75 -3.43 -1.89
N ASN A 50 6.17 -2.24 -2.09
CA ASN A 50 6.82 -1.16 -2.85
C ASN A 50 8.07 -0.64 -2.13
N ALA A 51 8.08 -0.52 -0.80
CA ALA A 51 9.23 -0.07 -0.02
C ALA A 51 10.39 -1.09 -0.08
N ILE A 52 10.10 -2.39 0.03
CA ILE A 52 11.11 -3.46 -0.11
C ILE A 52 11.69 -3.47 -1.53
N MET A 53 10.83 -3.41 -2.55
CA MET A 53 11.26 -3.47 -3.94
C MET A 53 12.05 -2.22 -4.35
N PHE A 54 11.65 -1.03 -3.91
CA PHE A 54 12.45 0.19 -4.04
C PHE A 54 13.79 0.04 -3.32
N GLY A 55 13.81 -0.48 -2.09
CA GLY A 55 15.02 -0.64 -1.29
C GLY A 55 16.07 -1.56 -1.94
N ILE A 56 15.63 -2.68 -2.51
CA ILE A 56 16.51 -3.62 -3.22
C ILE A 56 17.04 -3.01 -4.53
N THR A 57 16.16 -2.33 -5.27
CA THR A 57 16.52 -1.66 -6.54
C THR A 57 17.50 -0.51 -6.30
N LEU A 58 17.35 0.22 -5.20
CA LEU A 58 18.26 1.29 -4.78
C LEU A 58 19.67 0.80 -4.42
N LEU A 59 19.77 -0.37 -3.79
CA LEU A 59 21.06 -1.00 -3.48
C LEU A 59 21.83 -1.42 -4.74
N ARG A 60 21.12 -1.68 -5.84
CA ARG A 60 21.71 -1.98 -7.16
C ARG A 60 22.00 -0.76 -8.01
N GLY A 61 21.53 0.44 -7.62
CA GLY A 61 21.72 1.67 -8.39
C GLY A 61 20.85 1.79 -9.65
N ASP A 62 19.99 0.81 -9.90
CA ASP A 62 19.01 0.86 -10.97
C ASP A 62 17.75 1.61 -10.51
N VAL A 63 17.14 2.38 -11.41
CA VAL A 63 15.96 3.20 -11.12
C VAL A 63 14.68 2.45 -11.45
N HIS A 64 13.57 2.85 -10.82
CA HIS A 64 12.22 2.29 -10.92
C HIS A 64 11.61 2.19 -12.35
N CYS A 65 12.35 2.58 -13.38
CA CYS A 65 11.91 2.60 -14.77
C CYS A 65 11.98 1.24 -15.48
N SER A 66 12.58 0.20 -14.89
CA SER A 66 12.76 -1.08 -15.60
C SER A 66 11.55 -2.02 -15.55
N GLU A 67 10.79 -2.07 -14.43
CA GLU A 67 9.64 -2.99 -14.28
C GLU A 67 8.45 -2.37 -13.51
N PRO A 68 7.62 -1.53 -14.16
CA PRO A 68 6.40 -0.97 -13.56
C PRO A 68 5.26 -1.99 -13.42
N THR A 69 5.43 -3.18 -13.98
CA THR A 69 4.39 -4.21 -14.12
C THR A 69 3.95 -4.77 -12.77
N MET A 70 4.84 -4.86 -11.79
CA MET A 70 4.55 -5.50 -10.49
C MET A 70 3.63 -4.64 -9.62
N SER A 71 3.85 -3.32 -9.52
CA SER A 71 2.94 -2.43 -8.79
C SER A 71 1.57 -2.32 -9.47
N PHE A 72 1.53 -2.41 -10.81
CA PHE A 72 0.28 -2.41 -11.58
C PHE A 72 -0.53 -3.71 -11.40
N ILE A 73 0.12 -4.87 -11.36
CA ILE A 73 -0.53 -6.16 -11.08
C ILE A 73 -1.09 -6.20 -9.65
N VAL A 74 -0.34 -5.70 -8.67
CA VAL A 74 -0.82 -5.60 -7.27
C VAL A 74 -2.01 -4.65 -7.18
N GLY A 75 -1.98 -3.50 -7.87
CA GLY A 75 -3.11 -2.59 -7.98
C GLY A 75 -4.34 -3.24 -8.63
N LEU A 76 -4.19 -3.90 -9.77
CA LEU A 76 -5.31 -4.58 -10.45
C LEU A 76 -5.93 -5.71 -9.61
N THR A 77 -5.10 -6.49 -8.92
CA THR A 77 -5.57 -7.60 -8.07
C THR A 77 -6.26 -7.10 -6.80
N GLY A 78 -5.79 -5.96 -6.28
CA GLY A 78 -6.38 -5.25 -5.15
C GLY A 78 -7.73 -4.60 -5.47
N TYR A 79 -7.79 -3.82 -6.56
CA TYR A 79 -8.99 -3.07 -6.94
C TYR A 79 -10.06 -3.92 -7.64
N GLY A 80 -9.65 -4.94 -8.41
CA GLY A 80 -10.56 -5.74 -9.24
C GLY A 80 -11.53 -6.65 -8.46
N LYS A 81 -11.25 -6.97 -7.20
CA LYS A 81 -12.16 -7.76 -6.35
C LYS A 81 -13.16 -6.93 -5.55
N ILE A 82 -12.92 -5.62 -5.41
CA ILE A 82 -13.75 -4.73 -4.58
C ILE A 82 -15.01 -4.31 -5.32
N THR A 83 -14.95 -4.21 -6.66
CA THR A 83 -16.10 -3.89 -7.52
C THR A 83 -17.08 -5.05 -7.70
N SER A 84 -16.79 -6.26 -7.22
CA SER A 84 -17.67 -7.43 -7.31
C SER A 84 -18.31 -7.85 -5.99
N PHE A 85 -18.19 -7.04 -4.92
CA PHE A 85 -18.78 -7.31 -3.60
C PHE A 85 -20.08 -6.53 -3.33
N CYS A 86 -20.81 -6.18 -4.39
CA CYS A 86 -22.19 -5.71 -4.34
C CYS A 86 -23.15 -6.82 -4.76
#